data_AF-A0A6C1E9F1-F1
#
_entry.id   AF-A0A6C1E9F1-F1
#
_cell.length_a   1.000
_cell.length_b   1.000
_cell.length_c   1.000
_cell.angle_alpha   90.00
_cell.angle_beta   90.00
_cell.angle_gamma   90.00
#
_symmetry.space_group_name_H-M   'P 1'
#
loop_
_entity.id
_entity.type
_entity.pdbx_description
1 polymer ?
#
loop_
_entity_poly.entity_id
_entity_poly.type
_entity_poly.pdbx_seq_one_letter_code
_entity_poly.pdbx_strand_id
1 'polypeptide(L)'
;MLQSIVLSVCVCLLHTVAASGPQSYQKLDFTNVGFAGTYNSVKKFTGITNNDTCNCEVGDKEWFSGVNAPLAEYLSVHFRGPLKLKQFAFYTSPGFTVSNNRSSSDWSRSAYYDSSSKTANNVTFLNHGGEASPCLGNALSYASSNGTGTASDATVLADDTLISSDEEYIIYSNVSCPKSGYGKDCGVYRSGIPAYYGFGGTTKMFLFEFEMPTETEKNSSSIGYYDLPAIWLLNDHIARTSQYPTNANCSCWASGCGEYDIFEAMNGTEKNHLYSTFHTFQGIEDLGTGIQSYGYIARNTTGTMKGGVVFDSSGNVVSFISDDTTFGQTVSADAVNELLAAIPQDETYSSQLMSISATAPTTSSKSNGISLTKMQNGVWYYIMAIFTAFTQVFLI
;
A
#
# COMPACT_ATOMS: atom_id res chain seq x y z
N MET A 1 37.04 16.63 62.53
CA MET A 1 36.50 16.72 61.15
C MET A 1 37.36 15.85 60.26
N LEU A 2 36.89 14.65 59.92
CA LEU A 2 37.44 13.86 58.83
C LEU A 2 36.24 13.26 58.10
N GLN A 3 36.04 13.72 56.87
CA GLN A 3 34.85 13.49 56.06
C GLN A 3 35.07 12.21 55.25
N SER A 4 34.20 11.21 55.43
CA SER A 4 34.19 9.99 54.62
C SER A 4 33.55 10.28 53.26
N ILE A 5 34.29 10.07 52.18
CA ILE A 5 33.78 10.08 50.80
C ILE A 5 33.30 8.67 50.49
N VAL A 6 32.00 8.50 50.29
CA VAL A 6 31.39 7.28 49.74
C VAL A 6 31.33 7.45 48.23
N LEU A 7 32.12 6.67 47.50
CA LEU A 7 32.11 6.62 46.05
C LEU A 7 31.04 5.62 45.60
N SER A 8 29.91 6.12 45.09
CA SER A 8 28.84 5.27 44.53
C SER A 8 29.23 4.86 43.11
N VAL A 9 29.60 3.59 42.91
CA VAL A 9 29.87 3.03 41.59
C VAL A 9 28.52 2.67 40.95
N CYS A 10 28.07 3.49 40.01
CA CYS A 10 26.96 3.15 39.11
C CYS A 10 27.46 2.11 38.11
N VAL A 11 27.10 0.84 38.31
CA VAL A 11 27.32 -0.21 37.32
C VAL A 11 26.23 -0.07 36.26
N CYS A 12 26.54 0.63 35.17
CA CYS A 12 25.75 0.55 33.95
C CYS A 12 25.93 -0.85 33.34
N LEU A 13 24.94 -1.73 33.53
CA LEU A 13 24.80 -2.95 32.74
C LEU A 13 24.51 -2.55 31.29
N LEU A 14 25.56 -2.40 30.49
CA LEU A 14 25.45 -2.47 29.04
C LEU A 14 25.01 -3.90 28.69
N HIS A 15 23.71 -4.06 28.42
CA HIS A 15 23.24 -5.21 27.66
C HIS A 15 23.76 -5.01 26.23
N THR A 16 24.84 -5.71 25.90
CA THR A 16 25.21 -5.94 24.50
C THR A 16 24.09 -6.78 23.90
N VAL A 17 23.11 -6.13 23.27
CA VAL A 17 22.20 -6.80 22.35
C VAL A 17 23.11 -7.25 21.21
N ALA A 18 23.49 -8.53 21.20
CA ALA A 18 24.06 -9.12 20.02
C ALA A 18 23.04 -8.88 18.90
N ALA A 19 23.46 -8.26 17.79
CA ALA A 19 22.62 -8.13 16.62
C ALA A 19 22.39 -9.55 16.06
N SER A 20 21.40 -10.26 16.60
CA SER A 20 20.81 -11.42 15.94
C SER A 20 20.18 -10.90 14.66
N GLY A 21 20.47 -11.53 13.53
CA GLY A 21 19.85 -11.20 12.25
C GLY A 21 18.32 -11.37 12.27
N PRO A 22 17.63 -11.17 11.13
CA PRO A 22 16.20 -11.40 11.02
C PRO A 22 15.80 -12.77 11.59
N GLN A 23 14.67 -12.81 12.31
CA GLN A 23 14.13 -14.03 12.91
C GLN A 23 12.74 -14.33 12.36
N SER A 24 12.37 -15.61 12.41
CA SER A 24 11.04 -16.09 12.05
C SER A 24 10.04 -15.78 13.15
N TYR A 25 8.83 -15.39 12.74
CA TYR A 25 7.68 -15.12 13.58
C TYR A 25 6.41 -15.60 12.87
N GLN A 26 5.28 -15.61 13.57
CA GLN A 26 3.95 -15.84 12.99
C GLN A 26 3.12 -14.56 12.89
N LYS A 27 3.54 -13.50 13.59
CA LYS A 27 2.87 -12.20 13.63
C LYS A 27 3.88 -11.06 13.52
N LEU A 28 3.63 -10.13 12.61
CA LEU A 28 4.42 -8.92 12.37
C LEU A 28 3.51 -7.70 12.56
N ASP A 29 3.81 -6.90 13.57
CA ASP A 29 3.02 -5.75 13.99
C ASP A 29 3.73 -4.44 13.63
N PHE A 30 2.99 -3.52 13.03
CA PHE A 30 3.37 -2.11 12.90
C PHE A 30 2.39 -1.25 13.70
N THR A 31 2.92 -0.43 14.59
CA THR A 31 2.14 0.53 15.36
C THR A 31 2.37 1.95 14.84
N ASN A 32 1.46 2.87 15.19
CA ASN A 32 1.51 4.28 14.76
C ASN A 32 1.42 4.46 13.24
N VAL A 33 0.67 3.60 12.55
CA VAL A 33 0.45 3.70 11.10
C VAL A 33 -0.54 4.82 10.80
N GLY A 34 -0.12 5.75 9.95
CA GLY A 34 -0.93 6.89 9.54
C GLY A 34 -0.22 8.22 9.77
N PHE A 35 -0.26 9.07 8.75
CA PHE A 35 0.31 10.41 8.79
C PHE A 35 -0.44 11.36 7.87
N ALA A 36 -0.21 12.66 8.01
CA ALA A 36 -0.67 13.66 7.05
C ALA A 36 0.38 13.84 5.95
N GLY A 37 -0.05 13.78 4.69
CA GLY A 37 0.84 13.86 3.54
C GLY A 37 0.10 14.23 2.26
N THR A 38 0.83 14.16 1.15
CA THR A 38 0.25 14.35 -0.18
C THR A 38 0.84 13.39 -1.18
N TYR A 39 0.04 13.00 -2.18
CA TYR A 39 0.52 12.40 -3.41
C TYR A 39 -0.03 13.17 -4.63
N ASN A 40 0.41 12.81 -5.83
CA ASN A 40 -0.05 13.39 -7.08
C ASN A 40 -0.77 12.34 -7.93
N SER A 41 -2.06 12.54 -8.17
CA SER A 41 -2.82 11.72 -9.13
C SER A 41 -2.44 12.05 -10.57
N VAL A 42 -2.64 11.07 -11.46
CA VAL A 42 -2.54 11.32 -12.89
C VAL A 42 -3.72 12.16 -13.36
N LYS A 43 -3.42 13.28 -14.02
CA LYS A 43 -4.41 14.22 -14.57
C LYS A 43 -4.77 13.91 -16.01
N LYS A 44 -3.81 13.46 -16.82
CA LYS A 44 -4.02 13.22 -18.24
C LYS A 44 -2.92 12.35 -18.83
N PHE A 45 -3.31 11.47 -19.77
CA PHE A 45 -2.40 10.77 -20.64
C PHE A 45 -2.31 11.43 -22.02
N THR A 46 -1.12 11.44 -22.61
CA THR A 46 -0.87 11.91 -23.99
C THR A 46 -0.03 10.86 -24.72
N GLY A 47 -0.34 10.59 -25.98
CA GLY A 47 0.52 9.76 -26.85
C GLY A 47 0.76 8.32 -26.39
N ILE A 48 -0.18 7.70 -25.66
CA ILE A 48 0.06 6.42 -24.95
C ILE A 48 0.45 5.22 -25.83
N THR A 49 0.31 5.32 -27.15
CA THR A 49 0.71 4.30 -28.12
C THR A 49 1.96 4.68 -28.93
N ASN A 50 2.58 5.83 -28.64
CA ASN A 50 3.69 6.39 -29.42
C ASN A 50 4.90 6.67 -28.51
N ASN A 51 6.04 6.05 -28.83
CA ASN A 51 7.26 6.15 -28.01
C ASN A 51 7.75 7.59 -27.79
N ASP A 52 7.60 8.47 -28.79
CA ASP A 52 8.16 9.83 -28.75
C ASP A 52 7.26 10.81 -27.99
N THR A 53 5.99 10.48 -27.82
CA THR A 53 4.97 11.39 -27.26
C THR A 53 4.24 10.85 -26.04
N CYS A 54 4.53 9.60 -25.63
CA CYS A 54 3.95 8.98 -24.46
C CYS A 54 4.33 9.73 -23.19
N ASN A 55 3.35 10.37 -22.56
CA ASN A 55 3.57 11.14 -21.34
C ASN A 55 2.33 11.15 -20.45
N CYS A 56 2.56 11.34 -19.16
CA CYS A 56 1.54 11.54 -18.14
C CYS A 56 1.73 12.90 -17.47
N GLU A 57 0.67 13.70 -17.46
CA GLU A 57 0.61 14.93 -16.69
C GLU A 57 0.05 14.61 -15.31
N VAL A 58 0.73 15.07 -14.26
CA VAL A 58 0.24 14.95 -12.87
C VAL A 58 -0.69 16.11 -12.51
N GLY A 59 -1.62 15.86 -11.60
CA GLY A 59 -2.53 16.85 -11.03
C GLY A 59 -1.93 17.62 -9.86
N ASP A 60 -2.75 18.48 -9.28
CA ASP A 60 -2.48 19.11 -7.99
C ASP A 60 -2.30 18.05 -6.90
N LYS A 61 -1.65 18.45 -5.79
CA LYS A 61 -1.42 17.57 -4.64
C LYS A 61 -2.74 17.15 -4.00
N GLU A 62 -2.96 15.85 -3.88
CA GLU A 62 -4.06 15.25 -3.14
C GLU A 62 -3.62 15.05 -1.69
N TRP A 63 -4.37 15.61 -0.75
CA TRP A 63 -4.07 15.54 0.68
C TRP A 63 -4.75 14.34 1.31
N PHE A 64 -3.99 13.59 2.10
CA PHE A 64 -4.51 12.55 2.97
C PHE A 64 -4.04 12.80 4.41
N SER A 65 -4.79 12.26 5.37
CA SER A 65 -4.41 12.28 6.78
C SER A 65 -5.22 11.26 7.57
N GLY A 66 -4.75 10.97 8.79
CA GLY A 66 -5.47 10.13 9.75
C GLY A 66 -4.89 8.73 9.89
N VAL A 67 -5.58 7.94 10.70
CA VAL A 67 -5.21 6.55 11.00
C VAL A 67 -5.13 5.74 9.70
N ASN A 68 -4.09 4.92 9.57
CA ASN A 68 -3.78 4.08 8.42
C ASN A 68 -3.58 4.84 7.09
N ALA A 69 -3.59 6.17 7.05
CA ALA A 69 -3.40 6.92 5.81
C ALA A 69 -1.96 6.80 5.27
N PRO A 70 -1.75 6.68 3.94
CA PRO A 70 -2.77 6.75 2.87
C PRO A 70 -3.52 5.43 2.64
N LEU A 71 -3.11 4.32 3.26
CA LEU A 71 -3.73 3.01 3.08
C LEU A 71 -5.16 2.90 3.64
N ALA A 72 -5.71 3.94 4.28
CA ALA A 72 -7.12 4.02 4.63
C ALA A 72 -8.05 4.12 3.40
N GLU A 73 -7.50 4.53 2.25
CA GLU A 73 -8.18 4.59 0.96
C GLU A 73 -8.54 3.19 0.40
N TYR A 74 -9.06 3.15 -0.83
CA TYR A 74 -9.36 1.90 -1.52
C TYR A 74 -8.08 1.21 -1.97
N LEU A 75 -7.96 -0.08 -1.66
CA LEU A 75 -6.80 -0.89 -2.00
C LEU A 75 -7.17 -2.04 -2.95
N SER A 76 -6.35 -2.26 -3.96
CA SER A 76 -6.38 -3.47 -4.79
C SER A 76 -5.42 -4.52 -4.22
N VAL A 77 -5.73 -5.80 -4.40
CA VAL A 77 -4.94 -6.90 -3.84
C VAL A 77 -4.18 -7.61 -4.95
N HIS A 78 -2.88 -7.74 -4.80
CA HIS A 78 -1.98 -8.21 -5.86
C HIS A 78 -1.32 -9.52 -5.44
N PHE A 79 -1.06 -10.36 -6.43
CA PHE A 79 -0.49 -11.68 -6.26
C PHE A 79 0.62 -11.87 -7.27
N ARG A 80 1.77 -12.38 -6.83
CA ARG A 80 2.87 -12.85 -7.67
C ARG A 80 3.23 -14.28 -7.31
N GLY A 81 3.53 -15.09 -8.32
CA GLY A 81 3.86 -16.48 -8.13
C GLY A 81 5.34 -16.75 -7.77
N PRO A 82 5.67 -18.01 -7.45
CA PRO A 82 4.80 -19.19 -7.46
C PRO A 82 3.76 -19.21 -6.32
N LEU A 83 2.47 -19.19 -6.67
CA LEU A 83 1.38 -19.04 -5.70
C LEU A 83 0.08 -19.69 -6.18
N LYS A 84 -0.65 -20.33 -5.26
CA LYS A 84 -2.06 -20.71 -5.45
C LYS A 84 -2.93 -20.03 -4.40
N LEU A 85 -3.99 -19.35 -4.83
CA LEU A 85 -4.99 -18.80 -3.92
C LEU A 85 -6.18 -19.74 -3.82
N LYS A 86 -6.47 -20.21 -2.60
CA LYS A 86 -7.63 -21.06 -2.31
C LYS A 86 -8.82 -20.24 -1.86
N GLN A 87 -8.63 -19.36 -0.89
CA GLN A 87 -9.68 -18.48 -0.37
C GLN A 87 -9.17 -17.06 -0.19
N PHE A 88 -10.07 -16.10 -0.41
CA PHE A 88 -9.86 -14.69 -0.11
C PHE A 88 -11.10 -14.14 0.56
N ALA A 89 -10.93 -13.31 1.59
CA ALA A 89 -12.02 -12.52 2.13
C ALA A 89 -11.57 -11.12 2.52
N PHE A 90 -12.48 -10.17 2.33
CA PHE A 90 -12.33 -8.79 2.77
C PHE A 90 -13.40 -8.45 3.79
N TYR A 91 -13.01 -7.83 4.90
CA TYR A 91 -13.88 -7.41 5.98
C TYR A 91 -13.69 -5.94 6.31
N THR A 92 -14.75 -5.33 6.80
CA THR A 92 -14.72 -4.02 7.46
C THR A 92 -15.36 -4.13 8.84
N SER A 93 -14.95 -3.24 9.75
CA SER A 93 -15.60 -3.05 11.04
C SER A 93 -15.86 -1.56 11.27
N PRO A 94 -16.98 -1.17 11.89
CA PRO A 94 -17.20 0.22 12.32
C PRO A 94 -16.10 0.76 13.24
N GLY A 95 -15.43 -0.14 13.97
CA GLY A 95 -14.26 0.18 14.79
C GLY A 95 -13.75 -1.08 15.47
N PHE A 96 -12.44 -1.30 15.44
CA PHE A 96 -11.78 -2.43 16.07
C PHE A 96 -10.41 -1.98 16.57
N THR A 97 -9.98 -2.46 17.73
CA THR A 97 -8.64 -2.22 18.24
C THR A 97 -8.09 -3.52 18.77
N VAL A 98 -6.89 -3.86 18.30
CA VAL A 98 -6.22 -5.10 18.69
C VAL A 98 -6.05 -5.11 20.21
N SER A 99 -6.31 -6.27 20.83
CA SER A 99 -6.30 -6.48 22.28
C SER A 99 -7.32 -5.65 23.09
N ASN A 100 -8.35 -5.08 22.45
CA ASN A 100 -9.39 -4.32 23.14
C ASN A 100 -10.80 -4.65 22.64
N ASN A 101 -11.45 -5.61 23.28
CA ASN A 101 -12.82 -6.03 22.93
C ASN A 101 -13.88 -5.00 23.34
N ARG A 102 -13.63 -4.19 24.38
CA ARG A 102 -14.67 -3.31 24.97
C ARG A 102 -15.12 -2.20 24.03
N SER A 103 -14.24 -1.74 23.16
CA SER A 103 -14.52 -0.69 22.17
C SER A 103 -14.51 -1.21 20.74
N SER A 104 -14.40 -2.52 20.54
CA SER A 104 -14.37 -3.14 19.22
C SER A 104 -15.76 -3.63 18.81
N SER A 105 -16.03 -3.53 17.52
CA SER A 105 -17.23 -4.01 16.84
C SER A 105 -16.89 -5.18 15.94
N ASP A 106 -17.88 -6.04 15.74
CA ASP A 106 -17.76 -7.21 14.88
C ASP A 106 -17.44 -6.84 13.42
N TRP A 107 -16.81 -7.79 12.74
CA TRP A 107 -16.37 -7.68 11.37
C TRP A 107 -17.42 -8.25 10.41
N SER A 108 -17.68 -7.53 9.32
CA SER A 108 -18.61 -7.95 8.27
C SER A 108 -17.88 -8.21 6.96
N ARG A 109 -18.02 -9.44 6.43
CA ARG A 109 -17.40 -9.84 5.17
C ARG A 109 -18.09 -9.15 3.99
N SER A 110 -17.33 -8.39 3.22
CA SER A 110 -17.82 -7.60 2.08
C SER A 110 -17.32 -8.12 0.73
N ALA A 111 -16.33 -9.02 0.72
CA ALA A 111 -15.94 -9.79 -0.45
C ALA A 111 -15.48 -11.19 -0.04
N TYR A 112 -15.71 -12.16 -0.92
CA TYR A 112 -15.32 -13.55 -0.70
C TYR A 112 -15.02 -14.27 -2.00
N TYR A 113 -13.93 -15.03 -2.01
CA TYR A 113 -13.59 -15.96 -3.06
C TYR A 113 -13.22 -17.31 -2.46
N ASP A 114 -13.62 -18.38 -3.13
CA ASP A 114 -13.29 -19.76 -2.79
C ASP A 114 -13.13 -20.56 -4.09
N SER A 115 -11.90 -21.05 -4.33
CA SER A 115 -11.52 -21.74 -5.55
C SER A 115 -12.30 -23.03 -5.73
N SER A 116 -12.43 -23.83 -4.68
CA SER A 116 -13.04 -25.17 -4.71
C SER A 116 -14.52 -25.12 -5.07
N SER A 117 -15.26 -24.16 -4.47
CA SER A 117 -16.68 -23.96 -4.71
C SER A 117 -16.97 -23.04 -5.89
N LYS A 118 -15.93 -22.44 -6.51
CA LYS A 118 -16.04 -21.43 -7.57
C LYS A 118 -16.86 -20.20 -7.14
N THR A 119 -16.85 -19.90 -5.84
CA THR A 119 -17.56 -18.73 -5.31
C THR A 119 -16.72 -17.48 -5.55
N ALA A 120 -17.33 -16.43 -6.09
CA ALA A 120 -16.75 -15.10 -6.19
C ALA A 120 -17.84 -14.05 -5.91
N ASN A 121 -17.82 -13.47 -4.71
CA ASN A 121 -18.74 -12.43 -4.30
C ASN A 121 -17.95 -11.14 -4.12
N ASN A 122 -18.29 -10.11 -4.91
CA ASN A 122 -17.59 -8.84 -4.91
C ASN A 122 -16.08 -8.97 -5.18
N VAL A 123 -15.72 -9.86 -6.11
CA VAL A 123 -14.34 -10.17 -6.53
C VAL A 123 -14.27 -10.18 -8.05
N THR A 124 -13.34 -9.41 -8.61
CA THR A 124 -13.01 -9.39 -10.04
C THR A 124 -11.52 -9.66 -10.20
N PHE A 125 -11.16 -10.71 -10.94
CA PHE A 125 -9.77 -11.02 -11.27
C PHE A 125 -9.33 -10.28 -12.53
N LEU A 126 -8.29 -9.46 -12.39
CA LEU A 126 -7.64 -8.71 -13.47
C LEU A 126 -6.17 -9.12 -13.56
N ASN A 127 -5.52 -8.82 -14.68
CA ASN A 127 -4.07 -8.98 -14.83
C ASN A 127 -3.51 -7.95 -15.82
N HIS A 128 -2.20 -7.99 -16.02
CA HIS A 128 -1.46 -7.10 -16.92
C HIS A 128 -1.41 -7.60 -18.38
N GLY A 129 -2.48 -8.25 -18.86
CA GLY A 129 -2.56 -8.79 -20.23
C GLY A 129 -3.15 -7.82 -21.26
N GLY A 130 -3.50 -6.60 -20.86
CA GLY A 130 -4.02 -5.57 -21.76
C GLY A 130 -2.94 -4.94 -22.63
N GLU A 131 -3.35 -4.06 -23.55
CA GLU A 131 -2.46 -3.43 -24.54
C GLU A 131 -1.23 -2.78 -23.87
N ALA A 132 -0.03 -2.99 -24.42
CA ALA A 132 1.18 -2.37 -23.92
C ALA A 132 1.25 -0.88 -24.28
N SER A 133 1.81 -0.07 -23.39
CA SER A 133 2.10 1.34 -23.62
C SER A 133 3.58 1.62 -23.36
N PRO A 134 4.26 2.45 -24.17
CA PRO A 134 5.68 2.74 -23.99
C PRO A 134 6.05 3.37 -22.63
N CYS A 135 5.14 4.17 -22.07
CA CYS A 135 5.38 4.87 -20.80
C CYS A 135 4.54 4.37 -19.62
N LEU A 136 3.42 3.68 -19.89
CA LEU A 136 2.52 3.13 -18.86
C LEU A 136 2.67 1.62 -18.65
N GLY A 137 3.47 0.91 -19.44
CA GLY A 137 3.53 -0.54 -19.41
C GLY A 137 2.22 -1.20 -19.85
N ASN A 138 1.96 -2.42 -19.39
CA ASN A 138 0.78 -3.18 -19.80
C ASN A 138 -0.50 -2.71 -19.10
N ALA A 139 -1.61 -2.73 -19.83
CA ALA A 139 -2.91 -2.34 -19.29
C ALA A 139 -3.54 -3.48 -18.50
N LEU A 140 -4.54 -3.13 -17.69
CA LEU A 140 -5.41 -4.15 -17.11
C LEU A 140 -6.26 -4.83 -18.19
N SER A 141 -6.45 -6.12 -18.02
CA SER A 141 -7.45 -6.95 -18.70
C SER A 141 -8.11 -7.89 -17.70
N TYR A 142 -9.27 -8.46 -18.04
CA TYR A 142 -9.81 -9.56 -17.25
C TYR A 142 -8.85 -10.74 -17.30
N ALA A 143 -8.57 -11.33 -16.14
CA ALA A 143 -7.85 -12.57 -16.07
C ALA A 143 -8.72 -13.72 -16.60
N SER A 144 -8.10 -14.66 -17.31
CA SER A 144 -8.74 -15.93 -17.65
C SER A 144 -8.77 -16.84 -16.42
N SER A 145 -9.41 -18.01 -16.53
CA SER A 145 -9.50 -18.94 -15.41
C SER A 145 -8.14 -19.45 -14.91
N ASN A 146 -7.04 -19.30 -15.67
CA ASN A 146 -5.69 -19.62 -15.19
C ASN A 146 -4.99 -18.44 -14.48
N GLY A 147 -5.65 -17.29 -14.30
CA GLY A 147 -5.10 -16.09 -13.67
C GLY A 147 -4.27 -15.19 -14.60
N THR A 148 -3.48 -15.76 -15.51
CA THR A 148 -2.42 -15.02 -16.23
C THR A 148 -2.73 -14.78 -17.71
N GLY A 149 -3.59 -15.61 -18.30
CA GLY A 149 -4.18 -15.37 -19.62
C GLY A 149 -5.27 -14.29 -19.58
N THR A 150 -5.72 -13.82 -20.74
CA THR A 150 -6.77 -12.80 -20.83
C THR A 150 -8.15 -13.38 -21.14
N ALA A 151 -9.21 -12.73 -20.63
CA ALA A 151 -10.60 -13.05 -20.92
C ALA A 151 -11.36 -11.81 -21.44
N SER A 152 -12.51 -12.03 -22.08
CA SER A 152 -13.39 -10.94 -22.54
C SER A 152 -14.18 -10.31 -21.40
N ASP A 153 -14.45 -11.06 -20.34
CA ASP A 153 -15.33 -10.70 -19.23
C ASP A 153 -14.79 -11.26 -17.91
N ALA A 154 -15.36 -10.78 -16.79
CA ALA A 154 -15.00 -11.24 -15.45
C ALA A 154 -15.12 -12.77 -15.33
N THR A 155 -13.99 -13.43 -15.07
CA THR A 155 -13.86 -14.88 -15.02
C THR A 155 -13.31 -15.30 -13.67
N VAL A 156 -13.93 -16.31 -13.05
CA VAL A 156 -13.45 -16.90 -11.79
C VAL A 156 -12.29 -17.84 -12.10
N LEU A 157 -11.26 -17.85 -11.26
CA LEU A 157 -10.14 -18.77 -11.41
C LEU A 157 -10.58 -20.24 -11.33
N ALA A 158 -9.88 -21.09 -12.09
CA ALA A 158 -9.99 -22.54 -11.97
C ALA A 158 -9.47 -23.00 -10.60
N ASP A 159 -9.86 -24.19 -10.18
CA ASP A 159 -9.43 -24.68 -8.88
C ASP A 159 -7.96 -25.08 -8.99
N ASP A 160 -7.22 -24.95 -7.89
CA ASP A 160 -5.76 -25.18 -7.86
C ASP A 160 -4.97 -24.39 -8.93
N THR A 161 -5.46 -23.21 -9.33
CA THR A 161 -4.74 -22.32 -10.25
C THR A 161 -3.40 -21.89 -9.62
N LEU A 162 -2.31 -22.38 -10.20
CA LEU A 162 -0.94 -21.97 -9.90
C LEU A 162 -0.52 -20.89 -10.88
N ILE A 163 -0.14 -19.73 -10.36
CA ILE A 163 0.68 -18.77 -11.10
C ILE A 163 2.16 -19.09 -10.81
N SER A 164 3.00 -19.13 -11.84
CA SER A 164 4.45 -19.36 -11.76
C SER A 164 5.21 -18.08 -11.37
N SER A 165 6.53 -18.16 -11.25
CA SER A 165 7.41 -17.01 -11.08
C SER A 165 7.14 -15.91 -12.11
N ASP A 166 7.22 -14.65 -11.70
CA ASP A 166 6.99 -13.46 -12.54
C ASP A 166 5.54 -13.28 -13.05
N GLU A 167 4.69 -14.29 -12.86
CA GLU A 167 3.27 -14.20 -13.21
C GLU A 167 2.47 -13.52 -12.10
N GLU A 168 1.52 -12.68 -12.49
CA GLU A 168 0.74 -11.85 -11.58
C GLU A 168 -0.74 -11.76 -11.97
N TYR A 169 -1.60 -11.63 -10.95
CA TYR A 169 -2.97 -11.15 -11.12
C TYR A 169 -3.37 -10.28 -9.93
N ILE A 170 -4.51 -9.61 -10.07
CA ILE A 170 -5.01 -8.60 -9.16
C ILE A 170 -6.47 -8.88 -8.86
N ILE A 171 -6.87 -8.72 -7.61
CA ILE A 171 -8.27 -8.72 -7.18
C ILE A 171 -8.72 -7.28 -6.94
N TYR A 172 -9.78 -6.90 -7.66
CA TYR A 172 -10.61 -5.74 -7.38
C TYR A 172 -12.00 -6.18 -6.87
N SER A 173 -12.79 -5.22 -6.40
CA SER A 173 -14.21 -5.44 -6.16
C SER A 173 -14.99 -5.65 -7.47
N ASN A 174 -16.29 -5.92 -7.41
CA ASN A 174 -17.17 -5.90 -8.60
C ASN A 174 -17.89 -4.54 -8.79
N VAL A 175 -17.53 -3.52 -8.01
CA VAL A 175 -18.10 -2.18 -8.12
C VAL A 175 -17.38 -1.42 -9.23
N SER A 176 -18.06 -1.22 -10.36
CA SER A 176 -17.46 -0.54 -11.52
C SER A 176 -17.16 0.92 -11.25
N CYS A 177 -16.05 1.38 -11.83
CA CYS A 177 -15.69 2.79 -11.81
C CYS A 177 -16.67 3.65 -12.62
N PRO A 178 -16.93 4.90 -12.19
CA PRO A 178 -17.54 5.88 -13.07
C PRO A 178 -16.58 6.22 -14.22
N LYS A 179 -17.08 6.95 -15.22
CA LYS A 179 -16.27 7.37 -16.38
C LYS A 179 -14.98 8.06 -15.93
N SER A 180 -13.84 7.58 -16.42
CA SER A 180 -12.49 8.16 -16.27
C SER A 180 -12.47 9.69 -16.31
N GLY A 181 -11.66 10.29 -15.45
CA GLY A 181 -11.39 11.73 -15.44
C GLY A 181 -10.70 12.22 -14.17
N TYR A 182 -9.91 13.29 -14.32
CA TYR A 182 -9.26 13.96 -13.19
C TYR A 182 -10.29 14.54 -12.21
N GLY A 183 -10.07 14.33 -10.90
CA GLY A 183 -10.99 14.77 -9.83
C GLY A 183 -12.28 13.96 -9.71
N LYS A 184 -12.37 12.79 -10.36
CA LYS A 184 -13.45 11.83 -10.18
C LYS A 184 -12.98 10.67 -9.32
N ASP A 185 -13.93 9.93 -8.77
CA ASP A 185 -13.70 8.88 -7.78
C ASP A 185 -12.60 7.86 -8.16
N CYS A 186 -12.64 7.26 -9.37
CA CYS A 186 -11.59 6.34 -9.83
C CYS A 186 -10.41 7.02 -10.54
N GLY A 187 -10.40 8.36 -10.59
CA GLY A 187 -9.40 9.14 -11.30
C GLY A 187 -9.34 8.90 -12.80
N VAL A 188 -8.16 9.16 -13.37
CA VAL A 188 -7.86 8.86 -14.77
C VAL A 188 -7.39 7.42 -14.88
N TYR A 189 -8.00 6.66 -15.77
CA TYR A 189 -7.58 5.31 -16.13
C TYR A 189 -7.63 5.11 -17.65
N ARG A 190 -6.91 4.11 -18.16
CA ARG A 190 -6.70 3.89 -19.60
C ARG A 190 -8.02 3.58 -20.30
N SER A 191 -8.20 4.06 -21.53
CA SER A 191 -9.43 3.77 -22.29
C SER A 191 -9.51 2.27 -22.62
N GLY A 192 -10.69 1.68 -22.46
CA GLY A 192 -10.96 0.29 -22.87
C GLY A 192 -10.58 -0.80 -21.87
N ILE A 193 -9.99 -0.46 -20.72
CA ILE A 193 -9.69 -1.45 -19.67
C ILE A 193 -10.91 -1.70 -18.77
N PRO A 194 -11.02 -2.89 -18.12
CA PRO A 194 -11.87 -3.04 -16.95
C PRO A 194 -11.39 -2.13 -15.82
N ALA A 195 -12.32 -1.42 -15.18
CA ALA A 195 -12.02 -0.49 -14.10
C ALA A 195 -13.05 -0.64 -12.98
N TYR A 196 -12.57 -0.99 -11.79
CA TYR A 196 -13.36 -1.25 -10.60
C TYR A 196 -12.73 -0.54 -9.40
N TYR A 197 -13.51 -0.31 -8.35
CA TYR A 197 -12.95 0.06 -7.05
C TYR A 197 -12.23 -1.12 -6.41
N GLY A 198 -11.19 -0.84 -5.64
CA GLY A 198 -10.61 -1.79 -4.70
C GLY A 198 -11.49 -1.97 -3.47
N PHE A 199 -10.86 -2.23 -2.34
CA PHE A 199 -11.48 -2.45 -1.05
C PHE A 199 -11.10 -1.34 -0.08
N GLY A 200 -12.09 -0.54 0.33
CA GLY A 200 -11.89 0.68 1.13
C GLY A 200 -12.31 0.53 2.60
N GLY A 201 -11.98 1.55 3.39
CA GLY A 201 -12.35 1.64 4.81
C GLY A 201 -11.11 1.77 5.72
N THR A 202 -11.18 2.60 6.75
CA THR A 202 -10.04 2.81 7.67
C THR A 202 -9.74 1.55 8.48
N THR A 203 -10.78 0.89 9.00
CA THR A 203 -10.67 -0.36 9.76
C THR A 203 -11.14 -1.51 8.89
N LYS A 204 -10.17 -2.32 8.46
CA LYS A 204 -10.36 -3.35 7.44
C LYS A 204 -9.43 -4.53 7.65
N MET A 205 -9.81 -5.68 7.12
CA MET A 205 -9.05 -6.91 7.24
C MET A 205 -9.12 -7.69 5.93
N PHE A 206 -7.96 -8.18 5.47
CA PHE A 206 -7.83 -9.04 4.30
C PHE A 206 -7.33 -10.40 4.77
N LEU A 207 -8.06 -11.46 4.47
CA LEU A 207 -7.72 -12.83 4.84
C LEU A 207 -7.52 -13.69 3.60
N PHE A 208 -6.61 -14.65 3.71
CA PHE A 208 -6.16 -15.50 2.62
C PHE A 208 -5.95 -16.93 3.12
N GLU A 209 -6.34 -17.90 2.28
CA GLU A 209 -5.82 -19.27 2.32
C GLU A 209 -5.07 -19.51 1.02
N PHE A 210 -3.79 -19.87 1.09
CA PHE A 210 -2.92 -19.92 -0.07
C PHE A 210 -1.80 -20.96 0.07
N GLU A 211 -1.18 -21.32 -1.05
CA GLU A 211 0.08 -22.09 -1.12
C GLU A 211 1.14 -21.22 -1.81
N MET A 212 2.39 -21.30 -1.36
CA MET A 212 3.54 -20.68 -2.03
C MET A 212 4.62 -21.73 -2.31
N PRO A 213 4.38 -22.69 -3.22
CA PRO A 213 5.30 -23.78 -3.49
C PRO A 213 6.61 -23.28 -4.09
N THR A 214 7.71 -24.00 -3.90
CA THR A 214 8.97 -23.68 -4.58
C THR A 214 8.81 -23.76 -6.10
N GLU A 215 9.36 -22.77 -6.82
CA GLU A 215 9.36 -22.78 -8.27
C GLU A 215 10.01 -24.06 -8.83
N THR A 216 9.36 -24.65 -9.83
CA THR A 216 9.82 -25.86 -10.53
C THR A 216 10.42 -25.54 -11.91
N GLU A 217 10.09 -24.39 -12.48
CA GLU A 217 10.71 -23.90 -13.70
C GLU A 217 12.19 -23.61 -13.50
N LYS A 218 12.97 -23.71 -14.58
CA LYS A 218 14.40 -23.45 -14.54
C LYS A 218 14.64 -21.94 -14.49
N ASN A 219 15.38 -21.49 -13.47
CA ASN A 219 15.81 -20.10 -13.38
C ASN A 219 16.52 -19.66 -14.68
N SER A 220 16.13 -18.49 -15.19
CA SER A 220 16.69 -17.88 -16.39
C SER A 220 16.58 -16.37 -16.32
N SER A 221 17.42 -15.66 -17.08
CA SER A 221 17.43 -14.20 -17.11
C SER A 221 16.18 -13.56 -17.71
N SER A 222 15.25 -14.35 -18.27
CA SER A 222 13.96 -13.86 -18.77
C SER A 222 12.85 -13.85 -17.71
N ILE A 223 13.12 -14.39 -16.51
CA ILE A 223 12.18 -14.37 -15.38
C ILE A 223 12.68 -13.29 -14.42
N GLY A 224 11.95 -12.19 -14.30
CA GLY A 224 12.34 -11.05 -13.45
C GLY A 224 12.35 -11.43 -11.97
N TYR A 225 11.26 -12.06 -11.52
CA TYR A 225 11.02 -12.42 -10.12
C TYR A 225 10.98 -13.95 -9.91
N TYR A 226 12.13 -14.62 -10.09
CA TYR A 226 12.24 -16.07 -9.94
C TYR A 226 12.10 -16.56 -8.49
N ASP A 227 11.06 -17.36 -8.23
CA ASP A 227 10.73 -17.95 -6.92
C ASP A 227 10.47 -16.91 -5.81
N LEU A 228 9.93 -15.75 -6.19
CA LEU A 228 9.65 -14.60 -5.33
C LEU A 228 8.15 -14.32 -5.21
N PRO A 229 7.35 -15.23 -4.61
CA PRO A 229 5.92 -15.01 -4.49
C PRO A 229 5.62 -13.86 -3.54
N ALA A 230 4.50 -13.19 -3.78
CA ALA A 230 4.04 -12.13 -2.91
C ALA A 230 2.53 -11.94 -2.91
N ILE A 231 2.02 -11.42 -1.78
CA ILE A 231 0.66 -10.89 -1.63
C ILE A 231 0.79 -9.48 -1.06
N TRP A 232 0.34 -8.47 -1.82
CA TRP A 232 0.45 -7.07 -1.42
C TRP A 232 -0.77 -6.24 -1.76
N LEU A 233 -0.79 -5.03 -1.22
CA LEU A 233 -1.88 -4.06 -1.36
C LEU A 233 -1.34 -2.79 -2.01
N LEU A 234 -2.01 -2.34 -3.07
CA LEU A 234 -1.74 -1.04 -3.70
C LEU A 234 -2.95 -0.14 -3.55
N ASN A 235 -2.74 1.17 -3.41
CA ASN A 235 -3.77 2.14 -3.74
C ASN A 235 -4.40 1.79 -5.09
N ASP A 236 -5.72 1.67 -5.12
CA ASP A 236 -6.45 1.09 -6.26
C ASP A 236 -6.36 1.96 -7.54
N HIS A 237 -5.84 3.19 -7.45
CA HIS A 237 -5.50 4.00 -8.61
C HIS A 237 -4.31 3.44 -9.38
N ILE A 238 -3.34 2.81 -8.71
CA ILE A 238 -2.03 2.45 -9.29
C ILE A 238 -2.21 1.53 -10.49
N ALA A 239 -2.89 0.39 -10.34
CA ALA A 239 -3.02 -0.57 -11.43
C ALA A 239 -3.94 -0.06 -12.54
N ARG A 240 -4.92 0.81 -12.22
CA ARG A 240 -5.80 1.45 -13.21
C ARG A 240 -5.06 2.45 -14.11
N THR A 241 -3.99 3.08 -13.61
CA THR A 241 -3.12 3.96 -14.40
C THR A 241 -1.96 3.18 -15.00
N SER A 242 -1.03 2.74 -14.15
CA SER A 242 0.21 2.06 -14.48
C SER A 242 0.90 1.58 -13.20
N GLN A 243 1.02 0.27 -13.03
CA GLN A 243 1.78 -0.33 -11.92
C GLN A 243 3.28 -0.32 -12.19
N TYR A 244 3.68 -0.63 -13.42
CA TYR A 244 5.09 -0.68 -13.83
C TYR A 244 5.37 0.36 -14.95
N PRO A 245 5.31 1.67 -14.65
CA PRO A 245 5.60 2.69 -15.65
C PRO A 245 7.09 2.81 -15.92
N THR A 246 7.45 3.22 -17.14
CA THR A 246 8.79 3.76 -17.41
C THR A 246 8.87 5.28 -17.12
N ASN A 247 7.71 5.94 -17.03
CA ASN A 247 7.58 7.33 -16.60
C ASN A 247 6.86 7.40 -15.24
N ALA A 248 7.58 7.75 -14.18
CA ALA A 248 7.04 7.80 -12.81
C ALA A 248 5.78 8.69 -12.66
N ASN A 249 5.58 9.71 -13.51
CA ASN A 249 4.37 10.54 -13.49
C ASN A 249 3.09 9.79 -13.91
N CYS A 250 3.22 8.59 -14.48
CA CYS A 250 2.11 7.75 -14.89
C CYS A 250 1.52 6.90 -13.76
N SER A 251 2.09 6.97 -12.56
CA SER A 251 1.61 6.28 -11.37
C SER A 251 1.65 7.22 -10.17
N CYS A 252 0.62 7.18 -9.32
CA CYS A 252 0.67 7.89 -8.06
C CYS A 252 1.67 7.27 -7.07
N TRP A 253 2.13 6.03 -7.32
CA TRP A 253 2.99 5.27 -6.42
C TRP A 253 4.26 6.05 -6.08
N ALA A 254 4.97 6.57 -7.09
CA ALA A 254 6.20 7.33 -6.91
C ALA A 254 6.01 8.64 -6.14
N SER A 255 4.76 9.10 -6.00
CA SER A 255 4.39 10.28 -5.23
C SER A 255 3.76 9.94 -3.87
N GLY A 256 3.70 8.66 -3.49
CA GLY A 256 3.36 8.21 -2.14
C GLY A 256 1.88 7.94 -1.88
N CYS A 257 1.10 7.52 -2.89
CA CYS A 257 -0.31 7.10 -2.66
C CYS A 257 -0.44 5.78 -1.90
N GLY A 258 0.65 5.03 -1.76
CA GLY A 258 0.80 3.97 -0.76
C GLY A 258 0.73 2.55 -1.31
N GLU A 259 1.57 1.71 -0.70
CA GLU A 259 1.62 0.27 -0.87
C GLU A 259 1.96 -0.40 0.47
N TYR A 260 1.45 -1.62 0.67
CA TYR A 260 1.79 -2.48 1.79
C TYR A 260 1.91 -3.92 1.35
N ASP A 261 3.11 -4.48 1.50
CA ASP A 261 3.35 -5.90 1.30
C ASP A 261 2.94 -6.65 2.55
N ILE A 262 2.04 -7.60 2.39
CA ILE A 262 1.59 -8.43 3.51
C ILE A 262 2.59 -9.58 3.67
N PHE A 263 2.84 -10.29 2.58
CA PHE A 263 3.74 -11.43 2.53
C PHE A 263 4.57 -11.33 1.26
N GLU A 264 5.84 -10.92 1.35
CA GLU A 264 6.73 -10.85 0.18
C GLU A 264 8.06 -11.56 0.40
N ALA A 265 8.41 -12.43 -0.56
CA ALA A 265 9.77 -12.91 -0.72
C ALA A 265 10.62 -11.89 -1.50
N MET A 266 11.58 -11.26 -0.82
CA MET A 266 12.28 -10.07 -1.35
C MET A 266 13.27 -10.34 -2.49
N ASN A 267 13.98 -11.46 -2.43
CA ASN A 267 15.04 -11.79 -3.38
C ASN A 267 15.43 -13.27 -3.30
N GLY A 268 16.29 -13.71 -4.23
CA GLY A 268 16.66 -15.12 -4.36
C GLY A 268 17.37 -15.73 -3.14
N THR A 269 18.03 -14.95 -2.28
CA THR A 269 18.62 -15.46 -1.02
C THR A 269 17.60 -15.53 0.11
N GLU A 270 16.56 -14.71 0.04
CA GLU A 270 15.50 -14.56 1.06
C GLU A 270 14.17 -15.19 0.63
N LYS A 271 14.16 -16.00 -0.44
CA LYS A 271 12.95 -16.54 -1.07
C LYS A 271 12.04 -17.39 -0.17
N ASN A 272 12.53 -17.81 0.99
CA ASN A 272 11.78 -18.58 2.00
C ASN A 272 11.32 -17.73 3.19
N HIS A 273 11.53 -16.41 3.15
CA HIS A 273 11.16 -15.47 4.20
C HIS A 273 10.17 -14.46 3.62
N LEU A 274 8.99 -14.38 4.22
CA LEU A 274 7.92 -13.48 3.83
C LEU A 274 7.94 -12.27 4.75
N TYR A 275 8.27 -11.12 4.19
CA TYR A 275 8.35 -9.87 4.91
C TYR A 275 7.08 -9.06 4.68
N SER A 276 6.74 -8.24 5.68
CA SER A 276 5.78 -7.15 5.51
C SER A 276 6.52 -5.83 5.41
N THR A 277 6.10 -4.98 4.48
CA THR A 277 6.81 -3.75 4.14
C THR A 277 5.84 -2.62 3.85
N PHE A 278 6.11 -1.44 4.42
CA PHE A 278 5.39 -0.21 4.08
C PHE A 278 6.12 0.57 3.00
N HIS A 279 5.44 0.87 1.91
CA HIS A 279 5.90 1.76 0.86
C HIS A 279 5.09 3.06 0.92
N THR A 280 5.42 3.89 1.92
CA THR A 280 4.85 5.22 2.14
C THR A 280 5.94 6.19 2.57
N PHE A 281 5.69 7.50 2.54
CA PHE A 281 6.64 8.49 3.05
C PHE A 281 6.64 8.63 4.58
N GLN A 282 6.03 7.69 5.32
CA GLN A 282 6.00 7.72 6.78
C GLN A 282 7.36 7.38 7.40
N GLY A 283 8.26 8.36 7.49
CA GLY A 283 9.57 8.18 8.14
C GLY A 283 10.67 7.68 7.21
N ILE A 284 10.44 7.68 5.90
CA ILE A 284 11.43 7.36 4.87
C ILE A 284 11.26 8.31 3.67
N GLU A 285 12.35 8.58 2.93
CA GLU A 285 12.35 9.43 1.74
C GLU A 285 12.38 8.64 0.43
N ASP A 286 12.88 7.41 0.47
CA ASP A 286 12.92 6.50 -0.67
C ASP A 286 11.83 5.44 -0.54
N LEU A 287 10.79 5.56 -1.36
CA LEU A 287 9.71 4.58 -1.41
C LEU A 287 10.20 3.22 -1.87
N GLY A 288 11.20 3.12 -2.75
CA GLY A 288 11.67 1.82 -3.28
C GLY A 288 12.30 0.92 -2.21
N THR A 289 12.92 1.52 -1.21
CA THR A 289 13.47 0.78 -0.06
C THR A 289 12.36 0.31 0.89
N GLY A 290 11.31 1.12 1.06
CA GLY A 290 10.23 0.84 2.00
C GLY A 290 10.68 0.76 3.47
N ILE A 291 9.72 0.50 4.36
CA ILE A 291 9.97 0.22 5.78
C ILE A 291 9.57 -1.22 6.05
N GLN A 292 10.55 -2.10 5.89
CA GLN A 292 10.42 -3.54 6.07
C GLN A 292 10.43 -3.90 7.55
N SER A 293 9.62 -4.89 7.93
CA SER A 293 9.75 -5.55 9.23
C SER A 293 11.12 -6.24 9.34
N TYR A 294 11.81 -6.10 10.48
CA TYR A 294 13.04 -6.86 10.73
C TYR A 294 12.78 -8.34 11.04
N GLY A 295 11.54 -8.70 11.40
CA GLY A 295 11.07 -10.09 11.46
C GLY A 295 10.41 -10.53 10.16
N TYR A 296 10.42 -11.83 9.90
CA TYR A 296 9.75 -12.44 8.76
C TYR A 296 8.83 -13.58 9.18
N ILE A 297 7.87 -13.92 8.32
CA ILE A 297 7.09 -15.15 8.41
C ILE A 297 7.74 -16.20 7.51
N ALA A 298 8.01 -17.39 8.04
CA ALA A 298 8.59 -18.46 7.22
C ALA A 298 7.61 -18.91 6.13
N ARG A 299 8.07 -18.93 4.88
CA ARG A 299 7.31 -19.48 3.75
C ARG A 299 7.19 -20.99 3.89
N ASN A 300 5.96 -21.50 3.93
CA ASN A 300 5.70 -22.93 3.84
C ASN A 300 5.61 -23.35 2.37
N THR A 301 6.65 -24.02 1.86
CA THR A 301 6.75 -24.39 0.44
C THR A 301 6.06 -25.71 0.06
N THR A 302 5.55 -26.46 1.04
CA THR A 302 4.91 -27.77 0.82
C THR A 302 3.46 -27.83 1.30
N GLY A 303 3.02 -26.83 2.06
CA GLY A 303 1.71 -26.80 2.67
C GLY A 303 0.92 -25.53 2.35
N THR A 304 -0.27 -25.50 2.92
CA THR A 304 -1.15 -24.33 2.89
C THR A 304 -0.82 -23.39 4.05
N MET A 305 -0.95 -22.10 3.80
CA MET A 305 -0.84 -21.03 4.78
C MET A 305 -2.19 -20.31 4.87
N LYS A 306 -2.59 -19.96 6.09
CA LYS A 306 -3.83 -19.22 6.37
C LYS A 306 -3.52 -18.02 7.24
N GLY A 307 -4.10 -16.87 6.92
CA GLY A 307 -3.87 -15.65 7.68
C GLY A 307 -4.14 -14.42 6.84
N GLY A 308 -3.48 -13.30 7.15
CA GLY A 308 -3.65 -12.07 6.39
C GLY A 308 -3.20 -10.84 7.15
N VAL A 309 -3.92 -9.73 6.96
CA VAL A 309 -3.61 -8.45 7.61
C VAL A 309 -4.86 -7.81 8.23
N VAL A 310 -4.70 -7.25 9.43
CA VAL A 310 -5.69 -6.40 10.11
C VAL A 310 -5.19 -4.97 10.16
N PHE A 311 -5.98 -4.03 9.65
CA PHE A 311 -5.83 -2.59 9.86
C PHE A 311 -6.84 -2.15 10.93
N ASP A 312 -6.38 -1.79 12.12
CA ASP A 312 -7.26 -1.42 13.23
C ASP A 312 -7.58 0.09 13.26
N SER A 313 -8.43 0.52 14.18
CA SER A 313 -8.86 1.92 14.33
C SER A 313 -7.86 2.81 15.07
N SER A 314 -6.76 2.25 15.57
CA SER A 314 -5.74 2.93 16.37
C SER A 314 -4.40 3.08 15.65
N GLY A 315 -4.29 2.61 14.40
CA GLY A 315 -3.04 2.66 13.63
C GLY A 315 -2.13 1.48 13.93
N ASN A 316 -2.68 0.35 14.36
CA ASN A 316 -1.99 -0.93 14.37
C ASN A 316 -2.32 -1.69 13.09
N VAL A 317 -1.29 -2.13 12.38
CA VAL A 317 -1.38 -3.00 11.22
C VAL A 317 -0.66 -4.30 11.54
N VAL A 318 -1.38 -5.41 11.47
CA VAL A 318 -0.93 -6.72 11.95
C VAL A 318 -1.00 -7.72 10.83
N SER A 319 0.15 -8.13 10.29
CA SER A 319 0.27 -9.28 9.38
C SER A 319 0.46 -10.55 10.19
N PHE A 320 -0.26 -11.62 9.86
CA PHE A 320 -0.20 -12.86 10.64
C PHE A 320 -0.50 -14.12 9.83
N ILE A 321 -0.03 -15.27 10.33
CA ILE A 321 -0.42 -16.61 9.89
C ILE A 321 -0.98 -17.39 11.08
N SER A 322 -2.15 -18.00 10.90
CA SER A 322 -2.79 -18.92 11.83
C SER A 322 -3.72 -19.89 11.11
N ASP A 323 -3.58 -21.19 11.37
CA ASP A 323 -4.44 -22.23 10.81
C ASP A 323 -5.90 -22.15 11.30
N ASP A 324 -6.12 -21.47 12.43
CA ASP A 324 -7.44 -21.22 13.02
C ASP A 324 -8.22 -20.08 12.34
N THR A 325 -7.61 -19.43 11.32
CA THR A 325 -8.28 -18.39 10.53
C THR A 325 -9.51 -18.96 9.84
N THR A 326 -10.65 -18.29 10.00
CA THR A 326 -11.93 -18.66 9.38
C THR A 326 -12.47 -17.55 8.50
N PHE A 327 -13.28 -17.93 7.51
CA PHE A 327 -13.82 -17.02 6.50
C PHE A 327 -15.33 -16.79 6.65
N GLY A 328 -15.84 -16.71 7.88
CA GLY A 328 -17.28 -16.54 8.16
C GLY A 328 -17.86 -15.25 7.59
N GLN A 329 -19.18 -15.19 7.36
CA GLN A 329 -19.84 -13.96 6.89
C GLN A 329 -19.73 -12.81 7.90
N THR A 330 -19.71 -13.15 9.19
CA THR A 330 -19.46 -12.24 10.32
C THR A 330 -18.42 -12.91 11.21
N VAL A 331 -17.47 -12.14 11.71
CA VAL A 331 -16.46 -12.59 12.69
C VAL A 331 -16.52 -11.63 13.87
N SER A 332 -16.66 -12.14 15.10
CA SER A 332 -16.75 -11.26 16.26
C SER A 332 -15.42 -10.57 16.54
N ALA A 333 -15.47 -9.39 17.17
CA ALA A 333 -14.25 -8.73 17.63
C ALA A 333 -13.45 -9.61 18.60
N ASP A 334 -14.14 -10.33 19.49
CA ASP A 334 -13.54 -11.29 20.41
C ASP A 334 -12.76 -12.37 19.64
N ALA A 335 -13.35 -12.97 18.61
CA ALA A 335 -12.70 -14.04 17.84
C ALA A 335 -11.42 -13.55 17.14
N VAL A 336 -11.41 -12.33 16.58
CA VAL A 336 -10.19 -11.78 15.97
C VAL A 336 -9.13 -11.49 17.02
N ASN A 337 -9.50 -10.94 18.18
CA ASN A 337 -8.53 -10.68 19.25
C ASN A 337 -8.01 -11.96 19.88
N GLU A 338 -8.83 -12.99 20.06
CA GLU A 338 -8.41 -14.33 20.49
C GLU A 338 -7.46 -14.97 19.47
N LEU A 339 -7.78 -14.89 18.18
CA LEU A 339 -6.92 -15.38 17.09
C LEU A 339 -5.52 -14.74 17.13
N LEU A 340 -5.44 -13.42 17.26
CA LEU A 340 -4.17 -12.68 17.31
C LEU A 340 -3.41 -12.87 18.64
N ALA A 341 -4.13 -13.08 19.75
CA ALA A 341 -3.56 -13.33 21.07
C ALA A 341 -3.10 -14.79 21.25
N ALA A 342 -3.62 -15.72 20.46
CA ALA A 342 -3.17 -17.11 20.44
C ALA A 342 -1.74 -17.25 19.88
N ILE A 343 -1.29 -16.30 19.07
CA ILE A 343 0.10 -16.25 18.59
C ILE A 343 1.00 -15.79 19.75
N PRO A 344 1.96 -16.61 20.19
CA PRO A 344 2.82 -16.30 21.33
C PRO A 344 3.63 -15.00 21.14
N GLN A 345 3.99 -14.37 22.27
CA GLN A 345 4.74 -13.11 22.25
C GLN A 345 6.15 -13.27 21.66
N ASP A 346 6.77 -14.44 21.82
CA ASP A 346 8.06 -14.80 21.20
C ASP A 346 7.94 -15.15 19.71
N GLU A 347 6.73 -15.40 19.22
CA GLU A 347 6.36 -15.52 17.80
C GLU A 347 5.77 -14.22 17.23
N THR A 348 5.94 -13.10 17.96
CA THR A 348 5.49 -11.77 17.57
C THR A 348 6.66 -10.80 17.45
N TYR A 349 6.83 -10.23 16.25
CA TYR A 349 7.68 -9.06 16.05
C TYR A 349 6.83 -7.80 16.02
N SER A 350 7.25 -6.74 16.73
CA SER A 350 6.53 -5.46 16.74
C SER A 350 7.49 -4.30 16.49
N SER A 351 7.06 -3.39 15.61
CA SER A 351 7.76 -2.15 15.29
C SER A 351 6.81 -0.96 15.35
N GLN A 352 7.36 0.23 15.54
CA GLN A 352 6.59 1.47 15.56
C GLN A 352 7.07 2.35 14.41
N LEU A 353 6.15 2.76 13.53
CA LEU A 353 6.46 3.71 12.47
C LEU A 353 6.70 5.11 13.06
N MET A 354 7.54 5.89 12.40
CA MET A 354 7.88 7.25 12.83
C MET A 354 6.63 8.15 12.79
N SER A 355 6.46 8.97 13.83
CA SER A 355 5.48 10.06 13.79
C SER A 355 6.02 11.20 12.93
N ILE A 356 5.34 11.49 11.81
CA ILE A 356 5.65 12.63 10.97
C ILE A 356 4.42 13.52 10.79
N SER A 357 4.62 14.81 10.58
CA SER A 357 3.53 15.75 10.35
C SER A 357 3.85 16.63 9.15
N ALA A 358 3.08 16.49 8.07
CA ALA A 358 2.94 17.54 7.07
C ALA A 358 1.77 18.44 7.47
N THR A 359 1.98 19.76 7.46
CA THR A 359 0.89 20.70 7.69
C THR A 359 0.12 20.89 6.39
N ALA A 360 -1.12 20.40 6.33
CA ALA A 360 -2.04 20.75 5.24
C ALA A 360 -2.25 22.27 5.22
N PRO A 361 -2.18 22.95 4.06
CA PRO A 361 -2.47 24.37 3.97
C PRO A 361 -3.93 24.58 4.38
N THR A 362 -4.13 25.36 5.44
CA THR A 362 -5.42 25.76 5.97
C THR A 362 -6.08 26.81 5.07
N THR A 363 -6.39 26.49 3.82
CA THR A 363 -7.05 27.47 2.93
C THR A 363 -8.10 26.84 2.02
N SER A 364 -9.36 26.95 2.45
CA SER A 364 -10.48 27.28 1.56
C SER A 364 -10.63 28.80 1.39
N SER A 365 -9.54 29.56 1.47
CA SER A 365 -9.58 30.99 1.15
C SER A 365 -9.40 31.14 -0.37
N LYS A 366 -10.50 31.44 -1.06
CA LYS A 366 -10.42 32.25 -2.28
C LYS A 366 -9.83 33.60 -1.88
N SER A 367 -8.51 33.69 -1.84
CA SER A 367 -7.87 35.00 -1.77
C SER A 367 -8.09 35.65 -3.14
N ASN A 368 -8.82 36.75 -3.18
CA ASN A 368 -8.78 37.71 -4.29
C ASN A 368 -7.43 38.46 -4.23
N GLY A 369 -6.33 37.73 -4.17
CA GLY A 369 -5.00 38.27 -4.34
C GLY A 369 -4.81 38.60 -5.81
N ILE A 370 -4.99 39.87 -6.16
CA ILE A 370 -4.55 40.38 -7.46
C ILE A 370 -3.06 40.08 -7.56
N SER A 371 -2.72 39.17 -8.47
CA SER A 371 -1.34 38.84 -8.80
C SER A 371 -0.67 40.09 -9.40
N LEU A 372 0.12 40.78 -8.57
CA LEU A 372 0.94 41.92 -8.96
C LEU A 372 2.21 41.51 -9.74
N THR A 373 2.26 40.29 -10.31
CA THR A 373 3.40 39.82 -11.11
C THR A 373 3.30 40.17 -12.60
N LYS A 374 2.30 40.95 -13.00
CA LYS A 374 2.21 41.53 -14.36
C LYS A 374 2.24 43.06 -14.35
N MET A 375 3.28 43.66 -13.77
CA MET A 375 3.73 44.99 -14.16
C MET A 375 5.25 45.00 -14.31
N GLN A 376 5.75 44.22 -15.26
CA GLN A 376 7.02 44.51 -15.92
C GLN A 376 6.84 45.83 -16.68
N ASN A 377 7.23 46.93 -16.06
CA ASN A 377 7.89 48.08 -16.69
C ASN A 377 8.24 49.08 -15.59
N GLY A 378 9.50 49.49 -15.54
CA GLY A 378 10.18 50.19 -14.44
C GLY A 378 9.67 51.57 -14.03
N VAL A 379 8.39 51.89 -14.22
CA VAL A 379 7.74 53.14 -13.80
C VAL A 379 7.63 53.21 -12.27
N TRP A 380 7.45 52.07 -11.59
CA TRP A 380 7.27 52.05 -10.13
C TRP A 380 8.54 52.42 -9.35
N TYR A 381 9.71 52.16 -9.94
CA TYR A 381 11.00 52.58 -9.39
C TYR A 381 11.12 54.11 -9.35
N TYR A 382 10.61 54.82 -10.36
CA TYR A 382 10.62 56.28 -10.41
C TYR A 382 9.62 56.90 -9.42
N ILE A 383 8.48 56.27 -9.18
CA ILE A 383 7.50 56.80 -8.22
C ILE A 383 8.00 56.64 -6.78
N MET A 384 8.67 55.53 -6.46
CA MET A 384 9.31 55.37 -5.14
C MET A 384 10.52 56.29 -4.94
N ALA A 385 11.30 56.57 -5.99
CA ALA A 385 12.42 57.51 -5.92
C ALA A 385 11.97 58.98 -5.75
N ILE A 386 10.83 59.35 -6.35
CA ILE A 386 10.23 60.69 -6.15
C ILE A 386 9.69 60.83 -4.73
N PHE A 387 9.12 59.76 -4.16
CA PHE A 387 8.57 59.78 -2.80
C PHE A 387 9.66 59.91 -1.72
N THR A 388 10.82 59.28 -1.90
CA THR A 388 11.97 59.41 -0.98
C THR A 388 12.71 60.73 -1.13
N ALA A 389 12.76 61.32 -2.33
CA ALA A 389 13.31 62.67 -2.51
C ALA A 389 12.42 63.75 -1.89
N PHE A 390 11.09 63.59 -1.92
CA PHE A 390 10.16 64.52 -1.26
C PHE A 390 10.23 64.48 0.27
N THR A 391 10.48 63.32 0.88
CA THR A 391 10.58 63.22 2.35
C THR A 391 11.89 63.79 2.91
N GLN A 392 12.96 63.85 2.11
CA GLN A 392 14.24 64.44 2.53
C GLN A 392 14.28 65.98 2.45
N VAL A 393 13.41 66.62 1.66
CA VAL A 393 13.36 68.09 1.52
C VAL A 393 12.44 68.75 2.56
N PHE A 394 11.53 68.00 3.18
CA PHE A 394 10.56 68.53 4.16
C PHE A 394 10.82 68.10 5.62
N LEU A 395 11.98 67.51 5.91
CA LEU A 395 12.39 67.11 7.27
C LEU A 395 13.80 67.59 7.65
N ILE A 396 14.20 68.78 7.19
CA ILE A 396 15.27 69.61 7.78
C ILE A 396 14.75 71.03 7.97
#